data_AF-A0A960XH11-F1
#
_entry.id   AF-A0A960XH11-F1
#
_cell.length_a   1.000
_cell.length_b   1.000
_cell.length_c   1.000
_cell.angle_alpha   90.00
_cell.angle_beta   90.00
_cell.angle_gamma   90.00
#
_symmetry.space_group_name_H-M   'P 1'
#
loop_
_entity.id
_entity.type
_entity.pdbx_description
1 polymer ?
#
loop_
_entity_poly.entity_id
_entity_poly.type
_entity_poly.pdbx_seq_one_letter_code
_entity_poly.pdbx_strand_id
1 'polypeptide(L)'
;MPNSDIPASRGAVYLYWGTQPEEEMKRSVESLKRFHPELPVRQIKLKDGSSLLDKSSMLKLSPFESTLFLDTDTVVLDRLDFGFDQAERHGLACCINECPWARRYADIGGDQVEYNTGVLFFTKKANQVFNRWDEISHTIDSTLVFYQNESPRIMPFNDQAGFSQAIVDTGINPFVLPLNWNFRPMWHRSFFGPIKIWHDRTTPPPTMERWNEDQSMEPSILKYSGNLHWMDAS
;
A
#
# COMPACT_ATOMS: atom_id res chain seq x y z
N MET A 1 4.18 26.41 -25.67
CA MET A 1 4.05 24.94 -25.73
C MET A 1 5.10 24.36 -24.80
N PRO A 2 4.74 23.59 -23.76
CA PRO A 2 5.75 22.92 -22.96
C PRO A 2 6.12 21.58 -23.61
N ASN A 3 7.42 21.32 -23.65
CA ASN A 3 8.09 20.13 -24.18
C ASN A 3 7.41 18.82 -23.78
N SER A 4 7.16 17.99 -24.78
CA SER A 4 6.52 16.67 -24.70
C SER A 4 7.53 15.53 -24.55
N ASP A 5 8.45 15.62 -23.59
CA ASP A 5 9.32 14.51 -23.21
C ASP A 5 9.18 14.26 -21.71
N ILE A 6 7.97 13.84 -21.29
CA ILE A 6 7.79 13.14 -20.02
C ILE A 6 8.32 11.73 -20.30
N PRO A 7 9.37 11.24 -19.61
CA PRO A 7 9.73 9.85 -19.75
C PRO A 7 8.50 9.02 -19.40
N ALA A 8 8.19 7.99 -20.18
CA ALA A 8 7.15 7.01 -19.87
C ALA A 8 7.46 6.16 -18.60
N SER A 9 8.18 6.72 -17.61
CA SER A 9 8.84 6.00 -16.52
C SER A 9 7.96 5.79 -15.30
N ARG A 10 7.01 6.69 -14.97
CA ARG A 10 6.10 6.54 -13.82
C ARG A 10 4.73 6.00 -14.21
N GLY A 11 4.15 5.13 -13.39
CA GLY A 11 2.77 4.69 -13.58
C GLY A 11 2.23 3.90 -12.39
N ALA A 12 0.93 3.63 -12.41
CA ALA A 12 0.25 2.87 -11.36
C ALA A 12 -0.22 1.51 -11.86
N VAL A 13 -0.08 0.49 -11.03
CA VAL A 13 -0.52 -0.88 -11.30
C VAL A 13 -1.54 -1.30 -10.24
N TYR A 14 -2.60 -1.94 -10.70
CA TYR A 14 -3.54 -2.70 -9.88
C TYR A 14 -3.49 -4.16 -10.30
N LEU A 15 -3.32 -5.07 -9.34
CA LEU A 15 -3.45 -6.50 -9.55
C LEU A 15 -4.78 -6.97 -8.99
N TYR A 16 -5.47 -7.84 -9.72
CA TYR A 16 -6.71 -8.46 -9.25
C TYR A 16 -6.83 -9.89 -9.75
N TRP A 17 -7.56 -10.73 -9.00
CA TRP A 17 -7.85 -12.12 -9.35
C TRP A 17 -9.31 -12.44 -9.05
N GLY A 18 -9.84 -13.49 -9.67
CA GLY A 18 -11.25 -13.85 -9.55
C GLY A 18 -12.19 -12.75 -10.06
N THR A 19 -13.31 -12.55 -9.35
CA THR A 19 -14.30 -11.51 -9.61
C THR A 19 -14.09 -10.34 -8.64
N GLN A 20 -13.26 -9.38 -9.04
CA GLN A 20 -13.14 -8.11 -8.31
C GLN A 20 -14.43 -7.29 -8.50
N PRO A 21 -14.98 -6.65 -7.46
CA PRO A 21 -16.04 -5.66 -7.64
C PRO A 21 -15.55 -4.50 -8.51
N GLU A 22 -16.19 -4.30 -9.67
CA GLU A 22 -15.85 -3.23 -10.63
C GLU A 22 -15.87 -1.84 -9.98
N GLU A 23 -16.83 -1.60 -9.07
CA GLU A 23 -16.96 -0.34 -8.34
C GLU A 23 -15.80 -0.06 -7.38
N GLU A 24 -15.21 -1.10 -6.76
CA GLU A 24 -14.06 -0.94 -5.87
C GLU A 24 -12.83 -0.47 -6.66
N MET A 25 -12.54 -1.17 -7.77
CA MET A 25 -11.47 -0.79 -8.69
C MET A 25 -11.67 0.62 -9.25
N LYS A 26 -12.88 0.92 -9.72
CA LYS A 26 -13.24 2.23 -10.28
C LYS A 26 -13.01 3.34 -9.26
N ARG A 27 -13.49 3.17 -8.02
CA ARG A 27 -13.30 4.14 -6.93
C ARG A 27 -11.82 4.44 -6.69
N SER A 28 -10.99 3.41 -6.62
CA SER A 28 -9.55 3.59 -6.40
C SER A 28 -8.88 4.33 -7.57
N VAL A 29 -9.16 3.92 -8.82
CA VAL A 29 -8.61 4.55 -10.02
C VAL A 29 -9.05 6.01 -10.17
N GLU A 30 -10.33 6.31 -9.93
CA GLU A 30 -10.86 7.68 -10.00
C GLU A 30 -10.19 8.59 -8.97
N SER A 31 -10.00 8.10 -7.73
CA SER A 31 -9.31 8.85 -6.69
C SER A 31 -7.85 9.14 -7.05
N LEU A 32 -7.13 8.17 -7.63
CA LEU A 32 -5.78 8.38 -8.14
C LEU A 32 -5.78 9.44 -9.26
N LYS A 33 -6.71 9.33 -10.22
CA LYS A 33 -6.80 10.25 -11.35
C LYS A 33 -7.18 11.67 -10.97
N ARG A 34 -7.86 11.89 -9.84
CA ARG A 34 -8.13 13.23 -9.29
C ARG A 34 -6.83 13.99 -8.98
N PHE A 35 -5.82 13.30 -8.45
CA PHE A 35 -4.55 13.92 -8.04
C PHE A 35 -3.41 13.71 -9.05
N HIS A 36 -3.50 12.66 -9.86
CA HIS A 36 -2.53 12.28 -10.87
C HIS A 36 -3.19 11.96 -12.22
N PRO A 37 -3.83 12.94 -12.88
CA PRO A 37 -4.41 12.74 -14.21
C PRO A 37 -3.35 12.27 -15.23
N GLU A 38 -2.09 12.66 -15.04
CA GLU A 38 -0.94 12.34 -15.88
C GLU A 38 -0.47 10.88 -15.78
N LEU A 39 -0.69 10.18 -14.66
CA LEU A 39 -0.11 8.85 -14.46
C LEU A 39 -0.84 7.80 -15.30
N PRO A 40 -0.15 7.04 -16.18
CA PRO A 40 -0.76 5.88 -16.81
C PRO A 40 -1.15 4.84 -15.74
N VAL A 41 -2.30 4.19 -15.94
CA VAL A 41 -2.83 3.18 -15.03
C VAL A 41 -2.94 1.85 -15.76
N ARG A 42 -2.40 0.79 -15.16
CA ARG A 42 -2.47 -0.57 -15.68
C ARG A 42 -3.21 -1.46 -14.69
N GLN A 43 -4.40 -1.91 -15.07
CA GLN A 43 -5.14 -2.95 -14.34
C GLN A 43 -4.77 -4.31 -14.93
N ILE A 44 -4.36 -5.25 -14.09
CA ILE A 44 -3.85 -6.56 -14.52
C ILE A 44 -4.63 -7.65 -13.81
N LYS A 45 -5.41 -8.40 -14.58
CA LYS A 45 -6.04 -9.63 -14.11
C LYS A 45 -4.99 -10.74 -14.07
N LEU A 46 -4.76 -11.31 -12.90
CA LEU A 46 -3.95 -12.50 -12.74
C LEU A 46 -4.70 -13.73 -13.28
N LYS A 47 -3.97 -14.84 -13.47
CA LYS A 47 -4.51 -16.08 -14.04
C LYS A 47 -5.57 -16.68 -13.11
N ASP A 48 -6.46 -17.48 -13.68
CA ASP A 48 -7.40 -18.25 -12.87
C ASP A 48 -6.64 -19.18 -11.90
N GLY A 49 -7.10 -19.24 -10.65
CA GLY A 49 -6.41 -19.95 -9.57
C GLY A 49 -5.34 -19.12 -8.85
N SER A 50 -5.04 -17.89 -9.31
CA SER A 50 -4.21 -16.97 -8.53
C SER A 50 -4.87 -16.56 -7.21
N SER A 51 -4.03 -16.16 -6.28
CA SER A 51 -4.32 -15.86 -4.89
C SER A 51 -3.61 -14.58 -4.46
N LEU A 52 -3.81 -14.21 -3.20
CA LEU A 52 -3.12 -13.07 -2.57
C LEU A 52 -1.58 -13.18 -2.68
N LEU A 53 -1.04 -14.40 -2.64
CA LEU A 53 0.41 -14.67 -2.68
C LEU A 53 1.04 -14.33 -4.04
N ASP A 54 0.25 -14.35 -5.12
CA ASP A 54 0.73 -14.06 -6.47
C ASP A 54 0.95 -12.56 -6.73
N LYS A 55 0.61 -11.72 -5.75
CA LYS A 55 0.91 -10.29 -5.71
C LYS A 55 2.42 -10.01 -5.77
N SER A 56 3.23 -10.95 -5.30
CA SER A 56 4.70 -10.91 -5.38
C SER A 56 5.25 -10.74 -6.81
N SER A 57 4.48 -11.15 -7.83
CA SER A 57 4.85 -11.01 -9.24
C SER A 57 4.76 -9.58 -9.81
N MET A 58 4.26 -8.60 -9.03
CA MET A 58 3.91 -7.26 -9.55
C MET A 58 5.06 -6.52 -10.26
N LEU A 59 6.31 -6.69 -9.82
CA LEU A 59 7.45 -6.03 -10.47
C LEU A 59 7.65 -6.53 -11.90
N LYS A 60 7.45 -7.83 -12.14
CA LYS A 60 7.56 -8.45 -13.47
C LYS A 60 6.42 -8.00 -14.39
N LEU A 61 5.27 -7.68 -13.81
CA LEU A 61 4.05 -7.30 -14.53
C LEU A 61 3.97 -5.79 -14.82
N SER A 62 4.70 -4.97 -14.08
CA SER A 62 4.70 -3.53 -14.28
C SER A 62 5.39 -3.14 -15.59
N PRO A 63 4.76 -2.32 -16.45
CA PRO A 63 5.40 -1.77 -17.64
C PRO A 63 6.20 -0.49 -17.35
N PHE A 64 6.25 -0.05 -16.09
CA PHE A 64 6.83 1.24 -15.69
C PHE A 64 8.21 1.06 -15.03
N GLU A 65 9.09 2.04 -15.20
CA GLU A 65 10.40 2.05 -14.53
C GLU A 65 10.27 2.39 -13.03
N SER A 66 9.25 3.18 -12.68
CA SER A 66 8.90 3.64 -11.34
C SER A 66 7.40 3.42 -11.15
N THR A 67 7.05 2.47 -10.29
CA THR A 67 5.70 1.93 -10.19
C THR A 67 5.10 2.26 -8.84
N LEU A 68 3.86 2.72 -8.85
CA LEU A 68 2.97 2.70 -7.69
C LEU A 68 2.05 1.48 -7.81
N PHE A 69 2.16 0.53 -6.89
CA PHE A 69 1.15 -0.48 -6.69
C PHE A 69 0.15 -0.04 -5.63
N LEU A 70 -1.14 -0.24 -5.92
CA LEU A 70 -2.25 0.01 -5.01
C LEU A 70 -3.13 -1.23 -4.92
N ASP A 71 -3.50 -1.62 -3.69
CA ASP A 71 -4.65 -2.49 -3.48
C ASP A 71 -5.93 -1.80 -3.98
N THR A 72 -6.90 -2.59 -4.40
CA THR A 72 -8.12 -2.08 -5.02
C THR A 72 -9.02 -1.34 -4.04
N ASP A 73 -8.92 -1.63 -2.75
CA ASP A 73 -9.65 -0.96 -1.68
C ASP A 73 -8.96 0.31 -1.14
N THR A 74 -7.97 0.86 -1.86
CA THR A 74 -7.39 2.16 -1.52
C THR A 74 -8.16 3.36 -2.10
N VAL A 75 -8.05 4.53 -1.47
CA VAL A 75 -8.49 5.83 -1.98
C VAL A 75 -7.35 6.83 -1.82
N VAL A 76 -6.93 7.46 -2.91
CA VAL A 76 -5.92 8.52 -2.93
C VAL A 76 -6.57 9.84 -2.55
N LEU A 77 -5.98 10.54 -1.57
CA LEU A 77 -6.50 11.77 -0.99
C LEU A 77 -5.58 12.99 -1.18
N ASP A 78 -4.41 12.79 -1.80
CA ASP A 78 -3.47 13.87 -2.12
C ASP A 78 -2.42 13.39 -3.16
N ARG A 79 -1.54 14.29 -3.60
CA ARG A 79 -0.40 13.96 -4.47
C ARG A 79 0.61 13.04 -3.77
N LEU A 80 1.14 12.13 -4.58
CA LEU A 80 1.99 11.01 -4.20
C LEU A 80 3.42 11.09 -4.75
N ASP A 81 3.82 12.25 -5.30
CA ASP A 81 5.13 12.42 -5.96
C ASP A 81 6.30 12.04 -5.04
N PHE A 82 6.20 12.38 -3.75
CA PHE A 82 7.22 12.04 -2.78
C PHE A 82 7.44 10.54 -2.67
N GLY A 83 6.39 9.71 -2.74
CA GLY A 83 6.52 8.25 -2.72
C GLY A 83 7.32 7.72 -3.92
N PHE A 84 7.07 8.27 -5.12
CA PHE A 84 7.86 7.96 -6.31
C PHE A 84 9.32 8.40 -6.16
N ASP A 85 9.55 9.63 -5.68
CA ASP A 85 10.90 10.16 -5.48
C ASP A 85 11.71 9.28 -4.51
N GLN A 86 11.08 8.78 -3.43
CA GLN A 86 11.73 7.88 -2.48
C GLN A 86 12.01 6.51 -3.09
N ALA A 87 11.07 5.94 -3.85
CA ALA A 87 11.31 4.67 -4.54
C ALA A 87 12.41 4.78 -5.61
N GLU A 88 12.52 5.91 -6.29
CA GLU A 88 13.60 6.14 -7.27
C GLU A 88 14.97 6.26 -6.61
N ARG A 89 15.03 6.85 -5.41
CA ARG A 89 16.27 6.97 -4.62
C ARG A 89 16.66 5.63 -3.98
N HIS A 90 15.73 4.99 -3.29
CA HIS A 90 15.96 3.83 -2.42
C HIS A 90 15.63 2.48 -3.06
N GLY A 91 14.98 2.49 -4.22
CA GLY A 91 14.50 1.30 -4.93
C GLY A 91 13.08 0.87 -4.53
N LEU A 92 12.73 1.06 -3.26
CA LEU A 92 11.45 0.68 -2.67
C LEU A 92 11.06 1.69 -1.59
N ALA A 93 9.80 2.12 -1.57
CA ALA A 93 9.20 2.90 -0.50
C ALA A 93 7.83 2.32 -0.13
N CYS A 94 7.60 2.11 1.16
CA CYS A 94 6.39 1.47 1.67
C CYS A 94 6.13 1.87 3.14
N CYS A 95 4.96 1.48 3.67
CA CYS A 95 4.63 1.69 5.08
C CYS A 95 4.90 0.43 5.90
N ILE A 96 5.25 0.63 7.16
CA ILE A 96 5.17 -0.42 8.18
C ILE A 96 3.69 -0.81 8.35
N ASN A 97 3.41 -2.10 8.56
CA ASN A 97 2.07 -2.59 8.82
C ASN A 97 1.52 -2.03 10.15
N GLU A 98 0.21 -1.81 10.22
CA GLU A 98 -0.48 -1.38 11.44
C GLU A 98 -0.16 -2.28 12.65
N CYS A 99 0.06 -3.57 12.40
CA CYS A 99 0.60 -4.55 13.31
C CYS A 99 2.03 -4.83 12.85
N PRO A 100 3.04 -4.09 13.33
CA PRO A 100 4.41 -4.18 12.83
C PRO A 100 5.14 -5.47 13.25
N TRP A 101 4.45 -6.40 13.90
CA TRP A 101 5.03 -7.57 14.55
C TRP A 101 4.93 -8.81 13.67
N ALA A 102 5.90 -9.02 12.78
CA ALA A 102 5.87 -10.10 11.80
C ALA A 102 5.91 -11.50 12.44
N ARG A 103 6.38 -11.63 13.69
CA ARG A 103 6.40 -12.89 14.44
C ARG A 103 5.01 -13.49 14.71
N ARG A 104 3.93 -12.78 14.37
CA ARG A 104 2.58 -13.35 14.37
C ARG A 104 2.37 -14.45 13.31
N TYR A 105 3.27 -14.58 12.34
CA TYR A 105 3.32 -15.69 11.38
C TYR A 105 4.19 -16.82 11.91
N ALA A 106 3.83 -18.07 11.62
CA ALA A 106 4.46 -19.25 12.22
C ALA A 106 5.96 -19.37 11.93
N ASP A 107 6.38 -19.03 10.71
CA ASP A 107 7.76 -19.18 10.25
C ASP A 107 8.66 -17.96 10.50
N ILE A 108 8.12 -16.86 11.04
CA ILE A 108 8.87 -15.62 11.24
C ILE A 108 9.21 -15.44 12.73
N GLY A 109 10.50 -15.24 13.01
CA GLY A 109 11.02 -15.08 14.37
C GLY A 109 11.40 -13.63 14.73
N GLY A 110 11.68 -13.41 16.02
CA GLY A 110 12.28 -12.17 16.52
C GLY A 110 11.36 -10.93 16.46
N ASP A 111 11.99 -9.75 16.43
CA ASP A 111 11.34 -8.43 16.35
C ASP A 111 11.32 -7.92 14.90
N GLN A 112 11.15 -8.83 13.94
CA GLN A 112 11.09 -8.48 12.53
C GLN A 112 9.89 -7.58 12.24
N VAL A 113 10.16 -6.50 11.50
CA VAL A 113 9.15 -5.52 11.08
C VAL A 113 8.30 -6.12 9.97
N GLU A 114 6.99 -6.05 10.16
CA GLU A 114 6.04 -6.31 9.08
C GLU A 114 5.75 -5.04 8.29
N TYR A 115 5.73 -5.14 6.97
CA TYR A 115 5.38 -4.04 6.07
C TYR A 115 4.03 -4.28 5.40
N ASN A 116 3.23 -3.23 5.22
CA ASN A 116 1.97 -3.33 4.50
C ASN A 116 2.21 -3.27 3.00
N THR A 117 1.73 -4.27 2.26
CA THR A 117 1.95 -4.42 0.81
C THR A 117 0.85 -3.79 -0.03
N GLY A 118 -0.18 -3.20 0.58
CA GLY A 118 -1.30 -2.57 -0.13
C GLY A 118 -0.95 -1.25 -0.81
N VAL A 119 0.17 -0.65 -0.44
CA VAL A 119 0.73 0.52 -1.13
C VAL A 119 2.24 0.34 -1.21
N LEU A 120 2.76 0.14 -2.41
CA LEU A 120 4.20 0.00 -2.66
C LEU A 120 4.62 0.94 -3.80
N PHE A 121 5.65 1.74 -3.56
CA PHE A 121 6.35 2.44 -4.64
C PHE A 121 7.67 1.71 -4.89
N PHE A 122 7.97 1.36 -6.14
CA PHE A 122 9.18 0.60 -6.45
C PHE A 122 9.74 0.87 -7.83
N THR A 123 11.03 0.57 -7.99
CA THR A 123 11.72 0.52 -9.28
C THR A 123 12.40 -0.84 -9.45
N LYS A 124 13.02 -1.06 -10.61
CA LYS A 124 13.86 -2.26 -10.84
C LYS A 124 15.03 -2.40 -9.86
N LYS A 125 15.42 -1.35 -9.12
CA LYS A 125 16.42 -1.46 -8.05
C LYS A 125 15.99 -2.41 -6.91
N ALA A 126 14.68 -2.60 -6.73
CA ALA A 126 14.12 -3.52 -5.74
C ALA A 126 14.01 -4.98 -6.23
N ASN A 127 14.50 -5.31 -7.44
CA ASN A 127 14.30 -6.63 -8.07
C ASN A 127 14.67 -7.81 -7.16
N GLN A 128 15.72 -7.69 -6.35
CA GLN A 128 16.11 -8.76 -5.43
C GLN A 128 15.05 -9.04 -4.35
N VAL A 129 14.38 -8.01 -3.83
CA VAL A 129 13.27 -8.16 -2.87
C VAL A 129 12.10 -8.87 -3.54
N PHE A 130 11.70 -8.42 -4.73
CA PHE A 130 10.56 -9.00 -5.44
C PHE A 130 10.81 -10.44 -5.91
N ASN A 131 12.02 -10.75 -6.38
CA ASN A 131 12.37 -12.12 -6.73
C ASN A 131 12.36 -13.02 -5.49
N ARG A 132 12.95 -12.56 -4.39
CA ARG A 132 12.94 -13.33 -3.15
C ARG A 132 11.52 -13.52 -2.61
N TRP A 133 10.69 -12.48 -2.67
CA TRP A 133 9.29 -12.54 -2.28
C TRP A 133 8.53 -13.56 -3.13
N ASP A 134 8.67 -13.53 -4.45
CA ASP A 134 8.06 -14.48 -5.38
C ASP A 134 8.50 -15.94 -5.10
N GLU A 135 9.79 -16.15 -4.81
CA GLU A 135 10.35 -17.46 -4.45
C GLU A 135 9.73 -18.05 -3.18
N ILE A 136 9.48 -17.23 -2.15
CA ILE A 136 9.07 -17.72 -0.83
C ILE A 136 7.57 -17.60 -0.55
N SER A 137 6.82 -16.82 -1.32
CA SER A 137 5.40 -16.53 -1.03
C SER A 137 4.55 -17.78 -0.86
N HIS A 138 4.84 -18.83 -1.63
CA HIS A 138 4.10 -20.10 -1.61
C HIS A 138 4.69 -21.18 -0.69
N THR A 139 5.82 -20.90 -0.03
CA THR A 139 6.51 -21.88 0.83
C THR A 139 6.61 -21.46 2.29
N ILE A 140 6.57 -20.16 2.58
CA ILE A 140 6.50 -19.65 3.96
C ILE A 140 5.12 -19.90 4.56
N ASP A 141 5.06 -20.38 5.80
CA ASP A 141 3.82 -20.44 6.55
C ASP A 141 3.36 -19.03 6.95
N SER A 142 2.51 -18.46 6.09
CA SER A 142 1.87 -17.16 6.27
C SER A 142 0.51 -17.25 6.96
N THR A 143 0.19 -18.39 7.61
CA THR A 143 -1.03 -18.54 8.39
C THR A 143 -1.02 -17.55 9.55
N LEU A 144 -2.12 -16.81 9.69
CA LEU A 144 -2.31 -15.85 10.77
C LEU A 144 -3.52 -16.23 11.61
N VAL A 145 -3.31 -16.37 12.91
CA VAL A 145 -4.37 -16.52 13.90
C VAL A 145 -4.60 -15.17 14.57
N PHE A 146 -5.85 -14.69 14.55
CA PHE A 146 -6.22 -13.41 15.15
C PHE A 146 -7.62 -13.47 15.74
N TYR A 147 -7.93 -12.56 16.66
CA TYR A 147 -9.26 -12.46 17.25
C TYR A 147 -10.13 -11.51 16.43
N GLN A 148 -11.36 -11.94 16.15
CA GLN A 148 -12.42 -11.10 15.61
C GLN A 148 -13.69 -11.34 16.42
N ASN A 149 -14.24 -10.30 17.04
CA ASN A 149 -15.42 -10.37 17.92
C ASN A 149 -15.27 -11.50 18.97
N GLU A 150 -14.15 -11.47 19.71
CA GLU A 150 -13.80 -12.45 20.76
C GLU A 150 -13.61 -13.90 20.31
N SER A 151 -13.74 -14.18 19.00
CA SER A 151 -13.54 -15.52 18.44
C SER A 151 -12.22 -15.59 17.67
N PRO A 152 -11.43 -16.67 17.81
CA PRO A 152 -10.27 -16.88 16.96
C PRO A 152 -10.71 -17.11 15.51
N ARG A 153 -9.98 -16.49 14.60
CA ARG A 153 -10.07 -16.64 13.15
C ARG A 153 -8.71 -17.02 12.62
N ILE A 154 -8.73 -17.76 11.51
CA ILE A 154 -7.53 -18.18 10.79
C ILE A 154 -7.60 -17.57 9.40
N MET A 155 -6.60 -16.78 9.06
CA MET A 155 -6.31 -16.40 7.69
C MET A 155 -5.26 -17.39 7.15
N PRO A 156 -5.60 -18.20 6.14
CA PRO A 156 -4.75 -19.31 5.71
C PRO A 156 -3.48 -18.86 4.97
N PHE A 157 -3.46 -17.66 4.40
CA PHE A 157 -2.31 -17.11 3.69
C PHE A 157 -2.33 -15.59 3.72
N ASN A 158 -1.15 -14.98 3.76
CA ASN A 158 -0.95 -13.54 3.80
C ASN A 158 0.35 -13.16 3.06
N ASP A 159 0.24 -12.30 2.06
CA ASP A 159 1.37 -11.92 1.20
C ASP A 159 2.42 -11.04 1.92
N GLN A 160 2.02 -10.34 2.98
CA GLN A 160 2.90 -9.46 3.75
C GLN A 160 3.97 -10.23 4.53
N ALA A 161 3.69 -11.48 4.92
CA ALA A 161 4.65 -12.35 5.59
C ALA A 161 5.86 -12.61 4.68
N GLY A 162 5.59 -13.09 3.45
CA GLY A 162 6.63 -13.32 2.44
C GLY A 162 7.37 -12.04 2.07
N PHE A 163 6.66 -10.92 1.93
CA PHE A 163 7.31 -9.64 1.61
C PHE A 163 8.28 -9.20 2.70
N SER A 164 7.83 -9.24 3.96
CA SER A 164 8.63 -8.82 5.11
C SER A 164 9.84 -9.72 5.31
N GLN A 165 9.70 -11.04 5.07
CA GLN A 165 10.83 -11.96 5.07
C GLN A 165 11.83 -11.67 3.94
N ALA A 166 11.34 -11.35 2.74
CA ALA A 166 12.22 -10.99 1.62
C ALA A 166 13.04 -9.72 1.88
N ILE A 167 12.50 -8.74 2.62
CA ILE A 167 13.25 -7.56 3.06
C ILE A 167 14.44 -7.97 3.94
N VAL A 168 14.22 -8.85 4.91
CA VAL A 168 15.28 -9.35 5.81
C VAL A 168 16.30 -10.18 5.03
N ASP A 169 15.85 -11.15 4.23
CA ASP A 169 16.70 -12.07 3.48
C ASP A 169 17.65 -11.36 2.51
N THR A 170 17.21 -10.24 1.93
CA THR A 170 17.99 -9.47 0.96
C THR A 170 18.83 -8.36 1.58
N GLY A 171 18.59 -8.03 2.85
CA GLY A 171 19.24 -6.91 3.54
C GLY A 171 18.92 -5.53 2.97
N ILE A 172 17.89 -5.41 2.12
CA ILE A 172 17.45 -4.11 1.61
C ILE A 172 16.71 -3.36 2.70
N ASN A 173 17.06 -2.09 2.88
CA ASN A 173 16.30 -1.18 3.75
C ASN A 173 15.37 -0.31 2.90
N PRO A 174 14.05 -0.58 2.87
CA PRO A 174 13.12 0.26 2.13
C PRO A 174 13.05 1.66 2.76
N PHE A 175 12.68 2.66 1.95
CA PHE A 175 12.29 3.94 2.54
C PHE A 175 10.94 3.78 3.24
N VAL A 176 10.91 4.05 4.54
CA VAL A 176 9.68 3.95 5.33
C VAL A 176 8.87 5.23 5.19
N LEU A 177 7.72 5.11 4.52
CA LEU A 177 6.73 6.16 4.44
C LEU A 177 5.93 6.25 5.75
N PRO A 178 5.50 7.46 6.16
CA PRO A 178 4.60 7.62 7.30
C PRO A 178 3.29 6.86 7.10
N LEU A 179 2.65 6.43 8.20
CA LEU A 179 1.37 5.69 8.18
C LEU A 179 0.27 6.38 7.34
N ASN A 180 0.34 7.69 7.16
CA ASN A 180 -0.55 8.49 6.33
C ASN A 180 -0.56 8.06 4.84
N TRP A 181 0.48 7.37 4.38
CA TRP A 181 0.63 6.88 3.01
C TRP A 181 0.04 5.49 2.80
N ASN A 182 -0.46 4.86 3.85
CA ASN A 182 -1.18 3.60 3.80
C ASN A 182 -2.07 3.50 5.05
N PHE A 183 -2.96 4.50 5.21
CA PHE A 183 -3.70 4.69 6.45
C PHE A 183 -4.83 3.67 6.57
N ARG A 184 -4.77 2.83 7.60
CA ARG A 184 -5.80 1.83 7.92
C ARG A 184 -6.78 2.35 8.99
N PRO A 185 -7.92 2.96 8.62
CA PRO A 185 -8.84 3.60 9.56
C PRO A 185 -9.46 2.64 10.58
N MET A 186 -9.62 1.37 10.22
CA MET A 186 -10.12 0.33 11.13
C MET A 186 -9.18 0.07 12.33
N TRP A 187 -7.90 0.41 12.21
CA TRP A 187 -6.86 0.14 13.22
C TRP A 187 -6.29 1.41 13.84
N HIS A 188 -6.13 2.47 13.04
CA HIS A 188 -5.57 3.75 13.50
C HIS A 188 -6.69 4.71 13.90
N ARG A 189 -6.69 5.13 15.17
CA ARG A 189 -7.64 6.13 15.69
C ARG A 189 -7.12 7.55 15.78
N SER A 190 -5.83 7.75 15.52
CA SER A 190 -5.20 9.06 15.55
C SER A 190 -4.05 9.12 14.55
N PHE A 191 -3.72 10.33 14.11
CA PHE A 191 -2.70 10.63 13.13
C PHE A 191 -2.37 12.14 13.17
N PHE A 192 -1.30 12.50 12.47
CA PHE A 192 -0.80 13.86 12.33
C PHE A 192 -0.65 14.20 10.86
N GLY A 193 -0.91 15.44 10.48
CA GLY A 193 -0.77 15.89 9.09
C GLY A 193 -1.80 15.27 8.14
N PRO A 194 -1.65 15.49 6.83
CA PRO A 194 -2.61 15.03 5.81
C PRO A 194 -2.50 13.52 5.58
N ILE A 195 -3.62 12.85 5.36
CA ILE A 195 -3.65 11.45 4.92
C ILE A 195 -3.46 11.42 3.41
N LYS A 196 -2.45 10.71 2.91
CA LYS A 196 -2.19 10.62 1.46
C LYS A 196 -3.01 9.51 0.81
N ILE A 197 -3.12 8.37 1.49
CA ILE A 197 -3.88 7.21 1.01
C ILE A 197 -4.68 6.62 2.18
N TRP A 198 -5.98 6.46 1.95
CA TRP A 198 -6.92 5.75 2.81
C TRP A 198 -7.09 4.33 2.32
N HIS A 199 -6.71 3.34 3.12
CA HIS A 199 -6.73 1.93 2.75
C HIS A 199 -7.83 1.20 3.53
N ASP A 200 -9.04 1.26 2.98
CA ASP A 200 -10.24 0.61 3.53
C ASP A 200 -11.38 0.59 2.50
N ARG A 201 -12.30 -0.37 2.66
CA ARG A 201 -13.50 -0.44 1.82
C ARG A 201 -14.52 0.64 2.15
N THR A 202 -14.47 1.23 3.34
CA THR A 202 -15.29 2.36 3.73
C THR A 202 -14.84 3.64 3.02
N THR A 203 -15.82 4.48 2.66
CA THR A 203 -15.54 5.80 2.08
C THR A 203 -14.89 6.69 3.13
N PRO A 204 -13.80 7.41 2.81
CA PRO A 204 -13.25 8.43 3.68
C PRO A 204 -14.34 9.43 4.09
N PRO A 205 -14.47 9.77 5.39
CA PRO A 205 -15.43 10.78 5.83
C PRO A 205 -15.22 12.10 5.08
N PRO A 206 -16.28 12.86 4.73
CA PRO A 206 -16.14 14.14 4.03
C PRO A 206 -15.24 15.16 4.76
N THR A 207 -15.14 15.04 6.08
CA THR A 207 -14.24 15.85 6.91
C THR A 207 -12.76 15.61 6.61
N MET A 208 -12.39 14.47 6.01
CA MET A 208 -11.00 14.15 5.64
C MET A 208 -10.49 15.03 4.49
N GLU A 209 -11.34 15.37 3.50
CA GLU A 209 -10.91 16.27 2.42
C GLU A 209 -10.51 17.63 2.98
N ARG A 210 -11.37 18.21 3.82
CA ARG A 210 -11.07 19.48 4.50
C ARG A 210 -9.86 19.39 5.42
N TRP A 211 -9.69 18.28 6.14
CA TRP A 211 -8.51 18.07 6.98
C TRP A 211 -7.23 18.09 6.14
N ASN A 212 -7.22 17.38 5.01
CA ASN A 212 -6.08 17.35 4.11
C ASN A 212 -5.77 18.72 3.54
N GLU A 213 -6.77 19.46 3.06
CA GLU A 213 -6.58 20.84 2.58
C GLU A 213 -5.94 21.72 3.66
N ASP A 214 -6.44 21.65 4.90
CA ASP A 214 -5.91 22.40 6.04
C ASP A 214 -4.47 22.02 6.40
N GLN A 215 -4.13 20.73 6.39
CA GLN A 215 -2.85 20.19 6.87
C GLN A 215 -1.78 20.03 5.77
N SER A 216 -2.14 20.14 4.49
CA SER A 216 -1.19 20.10 3.36
C SER A 216 -0.59 21.47 3.04
N MET A 217 -1.10 22.57 3.60
CA MET A 217 -0.50 23.90 3.42
C MET A 217 0.85 24.00 4.14
N GLU A 218 1.89 24.50 3.47
CA GLU A 218 3.21 24.73 4.07
C GLU A 218 3.19 25.54 5.39
N PRO A 219 2.40 26.63 5.51
CA PRO A 219 2.31 27.37 6.78
C PRO A 219 1.34 26.73 7.80
N SER A 220 0.83 25.52 7.56
CA SER A 220 -0.15 24.90 8.45
C SER A 220 0.44 24.65 9.85
N ILE A 221 -0.35 24.99 10.87
CA ILE A 221 -0.08 24.56 12.23
C ILE A 221 -0.57 23.13 12.37
N LEU A 222 0.30 22.25 12.86
CA LEU A 222 -0.01 20.83 13.04
C LEU A 222 -1.22 20.65 13.95
N LYS A 223 -2.24 19.94 13.44
CA LYS A 223 -3.42 19.54 14.19
C LYS A 223 -3.31 18.05 14.55
N TYR A 224 -3.76 17.70 15.75
CA TYR A 224 -3.87 16.31 16.20
C TYR A 224 -5.27 15.77 15.92
N SER A 225 -5.37 14.61 15.26
CA SER A 225 -6.68 14.10 14.82
C SER A 225 -7.51 13.45 15.91
N GLY A 226 -6.98 13.25 17.13
CA GLY A 226 -7.74 12.65 18.24
C GLY A 226 -8.99 13.43 18.68
N ASN A 227 -9.21 14.64 18.16
CA ASN A 227 -10.44 15.43 18.37
C ASN A 227 -11.45 15.31 17.21
N LEU A 228 -11.13 14.59 16.13
CA LEU A 228 -12.10 14.31 15.08
C LEU A 228 -12.94 13.10 15.49
N HIS A 229 -14.21 13.35 15.80
CA HIS A 229 -15.22 12.29 15.90
C HIS A 229 -15.66 11.89 14.49
N TRP A 230 -15.00 10.89 13.89
CA TRP A 230 -15.36 10.36 12.57
C TRP A 230 -15.68 8.86 12.56
N MET A 231 -15.50 8.18 13.70
CA MET A 231 -15.85 6.76 13.87
C MET A 231 -17.21 6.53 14.55
N ASP A 232 -17.95 7.58 14.93
CA ASP A 232 -19.25 7.46 15.61
C ASP A 232 -20.43 7.29 14.62
N ALA A 233 -20.14 6.94 13.36
CA ALA A 233 -21.12 6.73 12.30
C ALA A 233 -20.97 5.34 11.67
N SER A 234 -21.21 4.29 12.44
CA SER A 234 -21.52 2.94 11.96
C SER A 234 -22.34 2.18 12.98
#